data_AF-A0A8H8XIN7-F1
#
_entry.id   AF-A0A8H8XIN7-F1
#
_cell.length_a   1.000
_cell.length_b   1.000
_cell.length_c   1.000
_cell.angle_alpha   90.00
_cell.angle_beta   90.00
_cell.angle_gamma   90.00
#
_symmetry.space_group_name_H-M   'P 1'
#
loop_
_entity.id
_entity.type
_entity.pdbx_description
1 polymer ?
#
loop_
_entity_poly.entity_id
_entity_poly.type
_entity_poly.pdbx_seq_one_letter_code
_entity_poly.pdbx_strand_id
1 'polypeptide(L)'
;MRRIPTLFAALGLALASLGSQAADDAFRAALARELDNRALAGQVVGALAGHHRGTPQGRFWAAYVALERYNAPRYAPVAARHGLSGGGWWITLKARGSILFARLFPERFLAMLAEGTGKYLAGLRAVAPPADAGDAAFLRYMIEQERVQADALAHAAAQRFEVAAEALEGFVARE
;
A
#
# COMPACT_ATOMS: atom_id res chain seq x y z
N MET A 1 -48.60 -31.52 2.71
CA MET A 1 -47.15 -31.22 2.60
C MET A 1 -46.98 -29.99 1.72
N ARG A 2 -46.86 -28.79 2.29
CA ARG A 2 -46.83 -27.53 1.54
C ARG A 2 -45.40 -26.98 1.52
N ARG A 3 -44.89 -26.75 0.31
CA ARG A 3 -43.53 -26.35 -0.03
C ARG A 3 -43.19 -24.97 0.56
N ILE A 4 -42.28 -24.92 1.54
CA ILE A 4 -41.63 -23.69 2.03
C ILE A 4 -40.08 -23.80 1.96
N PRO A 5 -39.43 -23.93 0.79
CA PRO A 5 -37.96 -23.75 0.74
C PRO A 5 -37.47 -22.56 -0.12
N THR A 6 -38.31 -21.95 -0.95
CA THR A 6 -37.84 -20.99 -1.98
C THR A 6 -37.59 -19.56 -1.48
N LEU A 7 -38.32 -19.07 -0.48
CA LEU A 7 -38.17 -17.69 0.02
C LEU A 7 -36.92 -17.49 0.90
N PHE A 8 -36.57 -18.47 1.74
CA PHE A 8 -35.37 -18.39 2.59
C PHE A 8 -34.07 -18.54 1.78
N ALA A 9 -34.09 -19.38 0.73
CA ALA A 9 -32.94 -19.52 -0.17
C ALA A 9 -32.66 -18.23 -0.96
N ALA A 10 -33.71 -17.57 -1.47
CA ALA A 10 -33.58 -16.31 -2.21
C ALA A 10 -33.07 -15.15 -1.32
N LEU A 11 -33.50 -15.07 -0.06
CA LEU A 11 -33.00 -14.07 0.89
C LEU A 11 -31.54 -14.29 1.27
N GLY A 12 -31.12 -15.55 1.44
CA GLY A 12 -29.70 -15.90 1.69
C GLY A 12 -28.78 -15.55 0.51
N LEU A 13 -29.24 -15.80 -0.72
CA LEU A 13 -28.52 -15.44 -1.94
C LEU A 13 -28.36 -13.92 -2.10
N ALA A 14 -29.40 -13.14 -1.80
CA ALA A 14 -29.35 -11.68 -1.89
C ALA A 14 -28.43 -11.04 -0.84
N LEU A 15 -28.41 -11.58 0.39
CA LEU A 15 -27.50 -11.12 1.44
C LEU A 15 -26.03 -11.48 1.12
N ALA A 16 -25.80 -12.68 0.58
CA ALA A 16 -24.47 -13.09 0.14
C ALA A 16 -23.96 -12.23 -1.03
N SER A 17 -24.82 -11.88 -2.00
CA SER A 17 -24.44 -10.99 -3.11
C SER A 17 -24.14 -9.56 -2.65
N LEU A 18 -24.89 -9.02 -1.68
CA LEU A 18 -24.62 -7.71 -1.09
C LEU A 18 -23.28 -7.69 -0.33
N GLY A 19 -22.99 -8.74 0.45
CA GLY A 19 -21.72 -8.88 1.15
C GLY A 19 -20.54 -9.01 0.20
N SER A 20 -20.68 -9.78 -0.88
CA SER A 20 -19.67 -9.93 -1.94
C SER A 20 -19.39 -8.60 -2.63
N GLN A 21 -20.42 -7.88 -3.06
CA GLN A 21 -20.27 -6.59 -3.74
C GLN A 21 -19.57 -5.56 -2.83
N ALA A 22 -19.94 -5.51 -1.55
CA ALA A 22 -19.31 -4.61 -0.60
C ALA A 22 -17.82 -4.93 -0.37
N ALA A 23 -17.44 -6.20 -0.38
CA ALA A 23 -16.03 -6.62 -0.29
C ALA A 23 -15.24 -6.23 -1.55
N ASP A 24 -15.82 -6.42 -2.73
CA ASP A 24 -15.20 -6.05 -4.01
C ASP A 24 -15.01 -4.52 -4.11
N ASP A 25 -16.00 -3.74 -3.69
CA ASP A 25 -15.91 -2.27 -3.64
C ASP A 25 -14.85 -1.79 -2.65
N ALA A 26 -14.77 -2.43 -1.47
CA ALA A 26 -13.75 -2.12 -0.47
C ALA A 26 -12.33 -2.44 -0.96
N PHE A 27 -12.15 -3.58 -1.64
CA PHE A 27 -10.89 -3.94 -2.28
C PHE A 27 -10.51 -2.91 -3.35
N ARG A 28 -11.43 -2.56 -4.25
CA ARG A 28 -11.20 -1.58 -5.31
C ARG A 28 -10.79 -0.21 -4.75
N ALA A 29 -11.44 0.23 -3.67
CA ALA A 29 -11.10 1.48 -2.99
C ALA A 29 -9.70 1.42 -2.34
N ALA A 30 -9.36 0.29 -1.70
CA ALA A 30 -8.04 0.07 -1.14
C ALA A 30 -6.95 0.08 -2.23
N LEU A 31 -7.20 -0.58 -3.36
CA LEU A 31 -6.31 -0.61 -4.51
C LEU A 31 -6.10 0.78 -5.13
N ALA A 32 -7.17 1.57 -5.30
CA ALA A 32 -7.07 2.92 -5.83
C ALA A 32 -6.19 3.81 -4.93
N ARG A 33 -6.43 3.77 -3.62
CA ARG A 33 -5.61 4.50 -2.64
C ARG A 33 -4.15 4.05 -2.67
N GLU A 34 -3.90 2.76 -2.82
CA GLU A 34 -2.57 2.21 -2.88
C GLU A 34 -1.81 2.66 -4.14
N LEU A 35 -2.48 2.72 -5.29
CA LEU A 35 -1.89 3.25 -6.52
C LEU A 35 -1.51 4.74 -6.36
N ASP A 36 -2.33 5.55 -5.69
CA ASP A 36 -2.00 6.96 -5.39
C ASP A 36 -0.84 7.10 -4.40
N ASN A 37 -0.84 6.29 -3.34
CA ASN A 37 0.26 6.25 -2.37
C ASN A 37 1.59 5.91 -3.06
N ARG A 38 1.58 4.90 -3.93
CA ARG A 38 2.76 4.46 -4.69
C ARG A 38 3.23 5.50 -5.70
N ALA A 39 2.30 6.17 -6.40
CA ALA A 39 2.63 7.27 -7.30
C ALA A 39 3.29 8.45 -6.55
N LEU A 40 2.83 8.74 -5.32
CA LEU A 40 3.44 9.72 -4.44
C LEU A 40 4.83 9.24 -3.95
N ALA A 41 4.91 8.01 -3.45
CA ALA A 41 6.12 7.41 -2.92
C ALA A 41 7.24 7.41 -3.98
N GLY A 42 6.95 6.99 -5.21
CA GLY A 42 7.92 6.96 -6.31
C GLY A 42 8.57 8.31 -6.58
N GLN A 43 7.86 9.43 -6.37
CA GLN A 43 8.44 10.76 -6.49
C GLN A 43 9.24 11.16 -5.25
N VAL A 44 8.68 10.93 -4.06
CA VAL A 44 9.26 11.36 -2.78
C VAL A 44 10.54 10.58 -2.47
N VAL A 45 10.48 9.25 -2.50
CA VAL A 45 11.61 8.39 -2.08
C VAL A 45 12.81 8.52 -3.02
N GLY A 46 12.57 8.76 -4.32
CA GLY A 46 13.64 9.04 -5.28
C GLY A 46 14.38 10.35 -4.96
N ALA A 47 13.64 11.40 -4.61
CA ALA A 47 14.23 12.68 -4.22
C ALA A 47 15.00 12.58 -2.90
N LEU A 48 14.49 11.82 -1.92
CA LEU A 48 15.15 11.62 -0.63
C LEU A 48 16.40 10.73 -0.74
N ALA A 49 16.36 9.67 -1.55
CA ALA A 49 17.54 8.85 -1.84
C ALA A 49 18.66 9.67 -2.48
N GLY A 50 18.31 10.58 -3.41
CA GLY A 50 19.26 11.52 -4.00
C GLY A 50 19.83 12.51 -2.98
N HIS A 51 18.99 13.07 -2.12
CA HIS A 51 19.39 14.06 -1.12
C HIS A 51 20.33 13.48 -0.04
N HIS A 52 20.09 12.24 0.39
CA HIS A 52 20.87 11.56 1.43
C HIS A 52 21.93 10.60 0.85
N ARG A 53 22.37 10.80 -0.40
CA ARG A 53 23.31 9.91 -1.06
C ARG A 53 24.58 9.70 -0.24
N GLY A 54 24.99 8.44 -0.07
CA GLY A 54 26.20 8.05 0.66
C GLY A 54 26.02 7.93 2.18
N THR A 55 24.80 8.14 2.71
CA THR A 55 24.49 7.94 4.14
C THR A 55 23.62 6.69 4.35
N PRO A 56 23.54 6.18 5.59
CA PRO A 56 22.59 5.11 5.95
C PRO A 56 21.14 5.44 5.58
N GLN A 57 20.71 6.67 5.82
CA GLN A 57 19.38 7.14 5.44
C GLN A 57 19.20 7.14 3.92
N GLY A 58 20.23 7.47 3.15
CA GLY A 58 20.22 7.34 1.70
C GLY A 58 20.05 5.90 1.23
N ARG A 59 20.72 4.93 1.88
CA ARG A 59 20.53 3.50 1.60
C ARG A 59 19.09 3.07 1.86
N PHE A 60 18.51 3.46 3.00
CA PHE A 60 17.11 3.19 3.30
C PHE A 60 16.16 3.71 2.20
N TRP A 61 16.30 4.96 1.79
CA TRP A 61 15.46 5.51 0.72
C TRP A 61 15.71 4.83 -0.64
N ALA A 62 16.96 4.44 -0.95
CA ALA A 62 17.28 3.69 -2.16
C ALA A 62 16.65 2.28 -2.16
N ALA A 63 16.65 1.59 -1.01
CA ALA A 63 15.94 0.33 -0.83
C ALA A 63 14.42 0.51 -1.04
N TYR A 64 13.86 1.62 -0.54
CA TYR A 64 12.45 1.96 -0.79
C TYR A 64 12.18 2.19 -2.29
N VAL A 65 13.07 2.90 -3.01
CA VAL A 65 12.95 3.05 -4.47
C VAL A 65 12.98 1.68 -5.17
N ALA A 66 13.84 0.76 -4.73
CA ALA A 66 13.90 -0.59 -5.30
C ALA A 66 12.60 -1.36 -5.07
N LEU A 67 12.03 -1.28 -3.87
CA LEU A 67 10.71 -1.85 -3.56
C LEU A 67 9.62 -1.31 -4.50
N GLU A 68 9.56 0.02 -4.70
CA GLU A 68 8.55 0.62 -5.58
C GLU A 68 8.68 0.15 -7.03
N ARG A 69 9.91 0.01 -7.53
CA ARG A 69 10.17 -0.53 -8.87
C ARG A 69 9.78 -1.99 -8.99
N TYR A 70 10.07 -2.78 -7.95
CA TYR A 70 9.75 -4.20 -7.90
C TYR A 70 8.23 -4.45 -7.87
N ASN A 71 7.48 -3.59 -7.18
CA ASN A 71 6.03 -3.71 -7.06
C ASN A 71 5.27 -3.17 -8.28
N ALA A 72 5.80 -2.15 -8.98
CA ALA A 72 5.15 -1.57 -10.17
C ALA A 72 4.58 -2.59 -11.19
N PRO A 73 5.35 -3.60 -11.66
CA PRO A 73 4.83 -4.59 -12.61
C PRO A 73 3.77 -5.53 -12.00
N ARG A 74 3.73 -5.69 -10.67
CA ARG A 74 2.75 -6.54 -9.98
C ARG A 74 1.39 -5.86 -9.84
N TYR A 75 1.40 -4.54 -9.60
CA TYR A 75 0.18 -3.74 -9.50
C TYR A 75 -0.46 -3.45 -10.86
N ALA A 76 0.34 -3.29 -11.92
CA ALA A 76 -0.14 -2.91 -13.25
C ALA A 76 -1.29 -3.79 -13.80
N PRO A 77 -1.20 -5.14 -13.82
CA PRO A 77 -2.28 -5.97 -14.36
C PRO A 77 -3.55 -5.89 -13.49
N VAL A 78 -3.41 -5.83 -12.16
CA VAL A 78 -4.55 -5.73 -11.25
C VAL A 78 -5.26 -4.39 -11.40
N ALA A 79 -4.50 -3.29 -11.46
CA ALA A 79 -5.04 -1.96 -11.72
C ALA A 79 -5.82 -1.91 -13.05
N ALA A 80 -5.28 -2.52 -14.12
CA ALA A 80 -5.92 -2.57 -15.42
C ALA A 80 -7.26 -3.33 -15.38
N ARG A 81 -7.34 -4.48 -14.67
CA ARG A 81 -8.61 -5.23 -14.50
C ARG A 81 -9.71 -4.40 -13.85
N HIS A 82 -9.34 -3.49 -12.95
CA HIS A 82 -10.27 -2.63 -12.20
C HIS A 82 -10.49 -1.25 -12.83
N GLY A 83 -9.87 -0.99 -13.98
CA GLY A 83 -9.92 0.31 -14.67
C GLY A 83 -9.35 1.45 -13.81
N LEU A 84 -8.37 1.15 -12.97
CA LEU A 84 -7.75 2.12 -12.05
C LEU A 84 -6.40 2.60 -12.57
N SER A 85 -6.07 3.84 -12.23
CA SER A 85 -4.74 4.41 -12.40
C SER A 85 -4.45 5.30 -11.19
N GLY A 86 -3.20 5.27 -10.70
CA GLY A 86 -2.76 6.15 -9.62
C GLY A 86 -2.09 7.40 -10.15
N GLY A 87 -2.08 8.45 -9.33
CA GLY A 87 -1.30 9.67 -9.61
C GLY A 87 -2.16 10.86 -10.02
N GLY A 88 -1.68 11.61 -11.02
CA GLY A 88 -2.28 12.86 -11.45
C GLY A 88 -1.59 14.11 -10.87
N TRP A 89 -2.03 15.28 -11.34
CA TRP A 89 -1.37 16.56 -11.04
C TRP A 89 -1.33 16.89 -9.54
N TRP A 90 -2.38 16.52 -8.80
CA TRP A 90 -2.47 16.75 -7.37
C TRP A 90 -1.43 15.93 -6.58
N ILE A 91 -1.17 14.69 -7.00
CA ILE A 91 -0.13 13.83 -6.40
C ILE A 91 1.25 14.46 -6.60
N THR A 92 1.54 15.03 -7.78
CA THR A 92 2.79 15.75 -8.02
C THR A 92 2.93 16.99 -7.14
N LEU A 93 1.84 17.75 -6.93
CA LEU A 93 1.86 18.90 -6.01
C LEU A 93 2.11 18.45 -4.57
N LYS A 94 1.41 17.40 -4.12
CA LYS A 94 1.60 16.78 -2.80
C LYS A 94 3.04 16.29 -2.62
N ALA A 95 3.63 15.66 -3.64
CA ALA A 95 5.01 15.17 -3.61
C ALA A 95 6.01 16.31 -3.37
N ARG A 96 5.86 17.44 -4.08
CA ARG A 96 6.70 18.62 -3.87
C ARG A 96 6.62 19.15 -2.45
N GLY A 97 5.39 19.24 -1.90
CA GLY A 97 5.17 19.64 -0.51
C GLY A 97 5.81 18.67 0.49
N SER A 98 5.63 17.36 0.29
CA SER A 98 6.23 16.31 1.12
C SER A 98 7.76 16.35 1.09
N ILE A 99 8.37 16.55 -0.09
CA ILE A 99 9.83 16.66 -0.22
C ILE A 99 10.36 17.88 0.53
N LEU A 100 9.69 19.04 0.37
CA LEU A 100 10.09 20.25 1.09
C LEU A 100 9.98 20.04 2.60
N PHE A 101 8.86 19.49 3.07
CA PHE A 101 8.65 19.21 4.49
C PHE A 101 9.68 18.21 5.04
N ALA A 102 9.99 17.15 4.31
CA ALA A 102 11.01 16.17 4.70
C ALA A 102 12.40 16.76 4.84
N ARG A 103 12.75 17.78 4.03
CA ARG A 103 14.02 18.49 4.14
C ARG A 103 14.08 19.43 5.35
N LEU A 104 12.97 20.08 5.67
CA LEU A 104 12.91 21.02 6.79
C LEU A 104 12.75 20.30 8.15
N PHE A 105 12.05 19.17 8.16
CA PHE A 105 11.68 18.44 9.39
C PHE A 105 11.84 16.92 9.20
N PRO A 106 13.05 16.41 8.97
CA PRO A 106 13.27 15.00 8.58
C PRO A 106 12.77 13.99 9.61
N GLU A 107 13.03 14.20 10.90
CA GLU A 107 12.59 13.30 11.96
C GLU A 107 11.06 13.28 12.10
N ARG A 108 10.43 14.47 12.09
CA ARG A 108 8.97 14.60 12.15
C ARG A 108 8.30 13.97 10.93
N PHE A 109 8.91 14.11 9.76
CA PHE A 109 8.44 13.48 8.54
C PHE A 109 8.48 11.95 8.64
N LEU A 110 9.58 11.37 9.12
CA LEU A 110 9.69 9.92 9.33
C LEU A 110 8.69 9.40 10.36
N ALA A 111 8.53 10.09 11.49
CA ALA A 111 7.55 9.71 12.50
C ALA A 111 6.11 9.74 11.94
N MET A 112 5.77 10.78 11.18
CA MET A 112 4.46 10.90 10.52
C MET A 112 4.24 9.80 9.48
N LEU A 113 5.26 9.43 8.69
CA LEU A 113 5.17 8.31 7.76
C LEU A 113 4.96 6.99 8.50
N ALA A 114 5.75 6.70 9.54
CA ALA A 114 5.62 5.48 10.32
C ALA A 114 4.23 5.33 10.94
N GLU A 115 3.71 6.40 11.55
CA GLU A 115 2.35 6.42 12.11
C GLU A 115 1.27 6.26 11.03
N GLY A 116 1.39 7.01 9.93
CA GLY A 116 0.43 6.99 8.83
C GLY A 116 0.34 5.63 8.13
N THR A 117 1.49 5.03 7.82
CA THR A 117 1.61 3.70 7.23
C THR A 117 1.10 2.63 8.19
N GLY A 118 1.42 2.71 9.49
CA GLY A 118 0.88 1.79 10.49
C GLY A 118 -0.66 1.84 10.60
N LYS A 119 -1.24 3.05 10.59
CA LYS A 119 -2.71 3.22 10.56
C LYS A 119 -3.33 2.69 9.28
N TYR A 120 -2.69 2.92 8.14
CA TYR A 120 -3.17 2.44 6.86
C TYR A 120 -3.14 0.92 6.79
N LEU A 121 -2.07 0.27 7.24
CA LEU A 121 -1.97 -1.18 7.35
C LEU A 121 -3.11 -1.79 8.19
N ALA A 122 -3.44 -1.17 9.33
CA ALA A 122 -4.56 -1.62 10.15
C ALA A 122 -5.89 -1.54 9.39
N GLY A 123 -6.11 -0.45 8.63
CA GLY A 123 -7.27 -0.32 7.75
C GLY A 123 -7.28 -1.34 6.62
N LEU A 124 -6.13 -1.60 5.99
CA LEU A 124 -6.00 -2.57 4.89
C LEU A 124 -6.29 -4.01 5.36
N ARG A 125 -5.85 -4.37 6.57
CA ARG A 125 -6.17 -5.67 7.21
C ARG A 125 -7.65 -5.86 7.53
N ALA A 126 -8.41 -4.77 7.66
CA ALA A 126 -9.84 -4.81 7.89
C ALA A 126 -10.67 -4.94 6.60
N VAL A 127 -10.04 -4.84 5.42
CA VAL A 127 -10.71 -5.04 4.14
C VAL A 127 -11.08 -6.51 4.01
N ALA A 128 -12.38 -6.78 3.82
CA ALA A 128 -12.86 -8.13 3.57
C ALA A 128 -12.29 -8.66 2.25
N PRO A 129 -11.90 -9.94 2.17
CA PRO A 129 -11.43 -10.53 0.92
C PRO A 129 -12.52 -10.41 -0.17
N PRO A 130 -12.17 -9.92 -1.37
CA PRO A 130 -13.10 -9.89 -2.51
C PRO A 130 -13.43 -11.32 -2.98
N ALA A 131 -14.47 -11.45 -3.80
CA ALA A 131 -14.92 -12.76 -4.28
C ALA A 131 -13.95 -13.38 -5.30
N ASP A 132 -13.28 -12.56 -6.11
CA ASP A 132 -12.26 -13.06 -7.04
C ASP A 132 -11.03 -13.56 -6.27
N ALA A 133 -10.65 -14.81 -6.51
CA ALA A 133 -9.53 -15.43 -5.81
C ALA A 133 -8.18 -14.76 -6.11
N GLY A 134 -8.03 -14.19 -7.31
CA GLY A 134 -6.84 -13.45 -7.72
C GLY A 134 -6.72 -12.11 -6.99
N ASP A 135 -7.81 -11.36 -6.89
CA ASP A 135 -7.87 -10.12 -6.11
C ASP A 135 -7.72 -10.39 -4.60
N ALA A 136 -8.29 -11.48 -4.08
CA ALA A 136 -8.10 -11.88 -2.69
C ALA A 136 -6.64 -12.26 -2.40
N ALA A 137 -5.96 -12.91 -3.35
CA ALA A 137 -4.52 -13.16 -3.26
C ALA A 137 -3.72 -11.87 -3.32
N PHE A 138 -4.11 -10.94 -4.19
CA PHE A 138 -3.44 -9.65 -4.30
C PHE A 138 -3.63 -8.77 -3.07
N LEU A 139 -4.80 -8.79 -2.43
CA LEU A 139 -5.03 -8.11 -1.15
C LEU A 139 -4.08 -8.63 -0.07
N ARG A 140 -3.87 -9.95 0.02
CA ARG A 140 -2.90 -10.53 0.96
C ARG A 140 -1.48 -10.04 0.68
N TYR A 141 -1.10 -9.99 -0.59
CA TYR A 141 0.19 -9.44 -1.01
C TYR A 141 0.34 -7.96 -0.65
N MET A 142 -0.68 -7.12 -0.89
CA MET A 142 -0.69 -5.71 -0.49
C MET A 142 -0.49 -5.57 1.03
N ILE A 143 -1.20 -6.38 1.83
CA ILE A 143 -1.07 -6.37 3.29
C ILE A 143 0.35 -6.73 3.74
N GLU A 144 0.96 -7.74 3.14
CA GLU A 144 2.31 -8.17 3.50
C GLU A 144 3.36 -7.14 3.09
N GLN A 145 3.24 -6.59 1.89
CA GLN A 145 4.09 -5.49 1.43
C GLN A 145 3.97 -4.27 2.35
N GLU A 146 2.75 -3.87 2.70
CA GLU A 146 2.51 -2.70 3.56
C GLU A 146 3.02 -2.94 4.98
N ARG A 147 2.95 -4.18 5.48
CA ARG A 147 3.56 -4.57 6.75
C ARG A 147 5.06 -4.32 6.74
N VAL A 148 5.77 -4.77 5.72
CA VAL A 148 7.22 -4.57 5.61
C VAL A 148 7.57 -3.07 5.51
N GLN A 149 6.79 -2.28 4.78
CA GLN A 149 6.98 -0.82 4.72
C GLN A 149 6.73 -0.14 6.08
N ALA A 150 5.69 -0.54 6.81
CA ALA A 150 5.39 -0.03 8.14
C ALA A 150 6.52 -0.34 9.13
N ASP A 151 7.00 -1.59 9.14
CA ASP A 151 8.11 -2.03 9.98
C ASP A 151 9.38 -1.24 9.65
N ALA A 152 9.72 -1.11 8.37
CA ALA A 152 10.90 -0.35 7.93
C ALA A 152 10.82 1.13 8.29
N LEU A 153 9.66 1.77 8.10
CA LEU A 153 9.45 3.17 8.48
C LEU A 153 9.52 3.37 10.00
N ALA A 154 9.04 2.42 10.80
CA ALA A 154 9.20 2.46 12.25
C ALA A 154 10.67 2.35 12.67
N HIS A 155 11.46 1.49 12.01
CA HIS A 155 12.91 1.43 12.20
C HIS A 155 13.60 2.74 11.80
N ALA A 156 13.25 3.31 10.65
CA ALA A 156 13.81 4.57 10.16
C ALA A 156 13.45 5.76 11.06
N ALA A 157 12.23 5.82 11.60
CA ALA A 157 11.83 6.83 12.58
C ALA A 157 12.67 6.75 13.86
N ALA A 158 13.06 5.54 14.27
CA ALA A 158 14.02 5.30 15.35
C ALA A 158 15.49 5.44 14.93
N GLN A 159 15.79 6.05 13.78
CA GLN A 159 17.13 6.25 13.22
C GLN A 159 17.92 4.96 12.93
N ARG A 160 17.25 3.80 12.86
CA ARG A 160 17.86 2.49 12.53
C ARG A 160 17.76 2.24 11.02
N PHE A 161 18.42 3.07 10.23
CA PHE A 161 18.26 3.09 8.77
C PHE A 161 18.79 1.83 8.08
N GLU A 162 19.83 1.20 8.61
CA GLU A 162 20.39 -0.05 8.08
C GLU A 162 19.38 -1.19 8.23
N VAL A 163 18.80 -1.34 9.41
CA VAL A 163 17.75 -2.33 9.68
C VAL A 163 16.52 -2.07 8.81
N ALA A 164 16.14 -0.79 8.66
CA ALA A 164 15.04 -0.40 7.80
C ALA A 164 15.31 -0.77 6.32
N ALA A 165 16.52 -0.52 5.82
CA ALA A 165 16.92 -0.87 4.46
C ALA A 165 16.88 -2.40 4.25
N GLU A 166 17.46 -3.16 5.17
CA GLU A 166 17.50 -4.63 5.13
C GLU A 166 16.11 -5.26 5.13
N ALA A 167 15.15 -4.68 5.86
CA ALA A 167 13.76 -5.15 5.83
C ALA A 167 13.15 -5.06 4.43
N LEU A 168 13.35 -3.93 3.74
CA LEU A 168 12.84 -3.70 2.38
C LEU A 168 13.58 -4.56 1.35
N GLU A 169 14.91 -4.58 1.42
CA GLU A 169 15.77 -5.40 0.55
C GLU A 169 15.43 -6.89 0.68
N GLY A 170 15.21 -7.36 1.92
CA GLY A 170 14.86 -8.73 2.20
C GLY A 170 13.50 -9.16 1.63
N PHE A 171 12.52 -8.25 1.57
CA PHE A 171 11.24 -8.54 0.91
C PHE A 171 11.43 -8.69 -0.61
N VAL A 172 12.13 -7.75 -1.24
CA VAL A 172 12.41 -7.79 -2.69
C VAL A 172 13.21 -9.04 -3.09
N ALA A 173 14.06 -9.57 -2.21
CA ALA A 173 14.88 -10.75 -2.50
C ALA A 173 14.15 -12.10 -2.34
N ARG A 174 13.02 -12.16 -1.61
CA ARG A 174 12.33 -13.42 -1.28
C ARG A 174 11.07 -13.69 -2.12
N GLU A 175 10.44 -12.64 -2.62
CA GLU A 175 9.21 -12.69 -3.41
C GLU A 175 9.48 -12.71 -4.93
#